data_AF-A0A2P0AZ94-F1
#
_entry.id   AF-A0A2P0AZ94-F1
#
_cell.length_a   1.000
_cell.length_b   1.000
_cell.length_c   1.000
_cell.angle_alpha   90.00
_cell.angle_beta   90.00
_cell.angle_gamma   90.00
#
_symmetry.space_group_name_H-M   'P 1'
#
loop_
_entity.id
_entity.type
_entity.pdbx_description
1 polymer ?
#
loop_
_entity_poly.entity_id
_entity_poly.type
_entity_poly.pdbx_seq_one_letter_code
_entity_poly.pdbx_strand_id
1 'polypeptide(L)'
;MRGADALKPASVRDDGEKTYIRFSPDQLLPAIFAISPTGDETLTNGYMRGEDFVLDQVWEELVFRIDRKKATAKRNEQPDG
;
A
#
# COMPACT_ATOMS: atom_id res chain seq x y z
N MET A 1 1.77 -8.84 -5.65
CA MET A 1 2.03 -8.64 -4.20
C MET A 1 2.83 -9.82 -3.63
N ARG A 2 3.66 -9.59 -2.62
CA ARG A 2 4.46 -10.64 -1.92
C ARG A 2 4.40 -10.44 -0.40
N GLY A 3 4.66 -11.50 0.37
CA GLY A 3 4.71 -11.47 1.84
C GLY A 3 3.46 -12.04 2.53
N ALA A 4 3.30 -11.73 3.82
CA ALA A 4 2.28 -12.34 4.68
C ALA A 4 0.85 -11.97 4.24
N ASP A 5 0.00 -12.97 3.98
CA ASP A 5 -1.39 -12.79 3.55
C ASP A 5 -2.22 -11.91 4.49
N ALA A 6 -1.99 -12.03 5.80
CA ALA A 6 -2.64 -11.18 6.80
C ALA A 6 -2.28 -9.69 6.70
N LEU A 7 -1.31 -9.30 5.87
CA LEU A 7 -0.94 -7.91 5.61
C LEU A 7 -1.22 -7.46 4.18
N LYS A 8 -1.68 -8.38 3.31
CA LYS A 8 -2.02 -8.00 1.94
C LYS A 8 -3.30 -7.16 1.99
N PRO A 9 -3.31 -5.95 1.41
CA PRO A 9 -4.55 -5.21 1.27
C PRO A 9 -5.50 -5.97 0.32
N ALA A 10 -6.80 -5.80 0.53
CA ALA A 10 -7.84 -6.36 -0.33
C ALA A 10 -7.81 -5.75 -1.75
N SER A 11 -7.47 -4.46 -1.85
CA SER A 11 -7.31 -3.78 -3.15
C SER A 11 -6.38 -2.58 -3.02
N VAL A 12 -5.56 -2.33 -4.04
CA VAL A 12 -4.74 -1.11 -4.17
C VAL A 12 -5.07 -0.52 -5.53
N ARG A 13 -5.44 0.76 -5.55
CA ARG A 13 -5.82 1.48 -6.76
C ARG A 13 -5.32 2.92 -6.68
N ASP A 14 -4.89 3.49 -7.79
CA ASP A 14 -4.48 4.90 -7.88
C ASP A 14 -5.35 5.66 -8.88
N ASP A 15 -5.54 6.96 -8.67
CA ASP A 15 -6.22 7.87 -9.61
C ASP A 15 -5.24 8.76 -10.41
N GLY A 16 -3.93 8.53 -10.24
CA GLY A 16 -2.85 9.35 -10.82
C GLY A 16 -2.32 10.44 -9.88
N GLU A 17 -3.07 10.81 -8.84
CA GLU A 17 -2.63 11.77 -7.81
C GLU A 17 -2.51 11.10 -6.44
N LYS A 18 -3.44 10.21 -6.11
CA LYS A 18 -3.60 9.55 -4.82
C LYS A 18 -3.65 8.04 -4.98
N THR A 19 -3.18 7.35 -3.96
CA THR A 19 -3.33 5.89 -3.85
C THR A 19 -4.38 5.54 -2.81
N TYR A 20 -5.33 4.70 -3.18
CA TYR A 20 -6.38 4.18 -2.32
C TYR A 20 -6.11 2.70 -2.04
N ILE A 21 -6.00 2.37 -0.76
CA ILE A 21 -5.68 1.05 -0.29
C ILE A 21 -6.84 0.57 0.58
N ARG A 22 -7.52 -0.49 0.16
CA ARG A 22 -8.58 -1.11 0.94
C ARG A 22 -8.03 -2.29 1.73
N PHE A 23 -8.22 -2.26 3.04
CA PHE A 23 -7.92 -3.41 3.91
C PHE A 23 -9.20 -4.20 4.19
N SER A 24 -9.05 -5.48 4.53
CA SER A 24 -10.18 -6.28 5.01
C SER A 24 -10.62 -5.78 6.39
N PRO A 25 -11.92 -5.79 6.73
CA PRO A 25 -12.42 -5.24 8.00
C PRO A 25 -11.86 -5.96 9.24
N ASP A 26 -11.57 -7.26 9.12
CA ASP A 26 -10.96 -8.08 10.20
C ASP A 26 -9.42 -8.04 10.22
N GLN A 27 -8.80 -7.23 9.36
CA GLN A 27 -7.34 -7.18 9.23
C GLN A 27 -6.74 -6.08 10.10
N LEU A 28 -5.61 -6.37 10.73
CA LEU A 28 -4.81 -5.37 11.41
C LEU A 28 -4.26 -4.36 10.40
N LEU A 29 -4.42 -3.07 10.70
CA LEU A 29 -3.88 -1.98 9.88
C LEU A 29 -2.35 -1.92 10.04
N PRO A 30 -1.58 -2.24 8.99
CA PRO A 30 -0.12 -2.16 9.04
C PRO A 30 0.35 -0.71 8.89
N ALA A 31 1.58 -0.43 9.30
CA ALA A 31 2.28 0.77 8.86
C ALA A 31 2.63 0.65 7.37
N ILE A 32 2.40 1.73 6.62
CA ILE A 32 2.66 1.80 5.17
C ILE A 32 3.90 2.66 4.95
N PHE A 33 4.87 2.09 4.24
CA PHE A 33 6.04 2.78 3.73
C PHE A 33 6.02 2.72 2.21
N ALA A 34 6.56 3.73 1.55
CA ALA A 34 6.77 3.69 0.11
C ALA A 34 8.25 3.60 -0.21
N ILE A 35 8.56 3.03 -1.37
CA ILE A 35 9.88 3.10 -1.96
C ILE A 35 9.88 4.23 -2.96
N SER A 36 10.78 5.19 -2.79
CA SER A 36 11.00 6.26 -3.76
C SER A 36 11.60 5.71 -5.07
N PRO A 37 11.55 6.45 -6.17
CA PRO A 37 12.25 6.08 -7.40
C PRO A 37 13.76 5.89 -7.24
N THR A 38 14.36 6.48 -6.19
CA THR A 38 15.78 6.32 -5.83
C THR A 38 16.06 5.03 -5.06
N GLY A 39 15.03 4.29 -4.63
CA GLY A 39 15.14 3.06 -3.86
C GLY A 39 15.10 3.25 -2.34
N ASP A 40 14.83 4.46 -1.85
CA ASP A 40 14.80 4.78 -0.44
C ASP A 40 13.40 4.52 0.16
N GLU A 41 13.36 3.91 1.35
CA GLU A 41 12.13 3.76 2.13
C GLU A 41 11.73 5.13 2.72
N THR A 42 10.59 5.66 2.28
CA THR A 42 10.02 6.89 2.81
C THR A 42 8.70 6.64 3.54
N LEU A 43 8.45 7.44 4.58
CA LEU A 43 7.17 7.41 5.28
C LEU A 43 6.13 8.11 4.42
N THR A 44 5.07 7.41 4.05
CA THR A 44 3.96 8.02 3.32
C THR A 44 3.01 8.69 4.31
N ASN A 45 2.72 9.96 4.08
CA ASN A 45 1.56 10.58 4.72
C ASN A 45 0.30 10.02 4.06
N GLY A 46 -0.53 9.37 4.87
CA GLY A 46 -1.83 8.89 4.46
C GLY A 46 -2.82 8.91 5.61
N TYR A 47 -4.09 8.82 5.27
CA TYR A 47 -5.19 8.92 6.21
C TYR A 47 -6.29 7.92 5.88
N MET A 48 -7.02 7.50 6.91
CA MET A 48 -8.21 6.68 6.73
C MET A 48 -9.37 7.55 6.24
N ARG A 49 -10.00 7.14 5.14
CA ARG A 49 -11.21 7.72 4.58
C ARG A 49 -12.26 6.63 4.42
N GLY A 50 -13.12 6.49 5.43
CA GLY A 50 -14.06 5.37 5.50
C GLY A 50 -13.31 4.04 5.63
N GLU A 51 -13.46 3.17 4.63
CA GLU A 51 -12.81 1.84 4.59
C GLU A 51 -11.49 1.85 3.80
N ASP A 52 -11.15 2.97 3.15
CA ASP A 52 -9.95 3.11 2.33
C ASP A 52 -8.88 3.94 3.05
N PHE A 53 -7.64 3.48 3.02
CA PHE A 53 -6.46 4.26 3.39
C PHE A 53 -5.97 5.01 2.16
N VAL A 54 -5.92 6.34 2.25
CA VAL A 54 -5.58 7.23 1.14
C VAL A 54 -4.17 7.79 1.35
N LEU A 55 -3.31 7.60 0.37
CA LEU A 55 -2.00 8.25 0.27
C LEU A 55 -2.12 9.47 -0.64
N ASP A 56 -1.48 10.57 -0.29
CA ASP A 56 -1.51 11.81 -1.08
C ASP A 56 -0.63 11.77 -2.35
N GLN A 57 0.04 10.64 -2.61
CA GLN A 57 0.90 10.43 -3.77
C GLN A 57 0.74 9.00 -4.32
N VAL A 58 1.08 8.83 -5.59
CA VAL A 58 1.20 7.52 -6.24
C VAL A 58 2.62 6.99 -6.07
N TRP A 59 2.74 5.73 -5.65
CA TRP A 59 4.03 5.07 -5.39
C TRP A 59 4.16 3.79 -6.21
N GLU A 60 5.36 3.53 -6.72
CA GLU A 60 5.65 2.31 -7.50
C GLU A 60 5.71 1.05 -6.62
N GLU A 61 6.23 1.19 -5.40
CA GLU A 61 6.27 0.10 -4.43
C GLU A 61 5.86 0.59 -3.05
N LEU A 62 4.95 -0.18 -2.44
CA LEU A 62 4.47 -0.01 -1.09
C LEU A 62 4.87 -1.20 -0.23
N VAL A 63 5.27 -0.92 1.00
CA VAL A 63 5.67 -1.89 2.01
C VAL A 63 4.72 -1.76 3.20
N PHE A 64 4.02 -2.85 3.49
CA PHE A 64 3.13 -3.00 4.64
C PHE A 64 3.85 -3.75 5.74
N ARG A 65 3.87 -3.19 6.95
CA ARG A 65 4.59 -3.79 8.09
C ARG A 65 3.76 -3.74 9.36
N ILE A 66 3.70 -4.85 10.06
CA ILE A 66 3.23 -4.90 11.45
C ILE A 66 4.08 -5.91 12.22
N ASP A 67 4.59 -5.50 13.37
CA ASP A 67 5.47 -6.35 14.19
C ASP A 67 6.61 -6.98 13.35
N ARG A 68 6.73 -8.32 13.31
CA ARG A 68 7.70 -9.05 12.48
C ARG A 68 7.21 -9.41 11.08
N LYS A 69 5.99 -9.03 10.71
CA LYS A 69 5.39 -9.38 9.42
C LYS A 69 5.59 -8.23 8.42
N LYS A 70 5.88 -8.59 7.17
CA LYS A 70 6.02 -7.68 6.03
C LYS A 70 5.24 -8.20 4.83
N ALA A 71 4.59 -7.30 4.11
CA ALA A 71 4.08 -7.52 2.76
C ALA A 71 4.49 -6.36 1.85
N THR A 72 4.60 -6.61 0.55
CA THR A 72 4.89 -5.59 -0.45
C THR A 72 3.89 -5.65 -1.59
N ALA A 73 3.46 -4.47 -2.04
CA ALA A 73 2.71 -4.29 -3.26
C ALA A 73 3.54 -3.47 -4.22
N LYS A 74 3.79 -4.03 -5.40
CA LYS A 74 4.32 -3.28 -6.55
C LYS A 74 3.14 -2.86 -7.40
N ARG A 75 3.14 -1.61 -7.84
CA ARG A 75 2.28 -1.15 -8.90
C ARG A 75 2.68 -1.91 -10.17
N ASN A 76 1.74 -2.65 -10.74
CA ASN A 76 1.93 -3.20 -12.08
C ASN A 76 1.49 -2.11 -13.05
N GLU A 77 2.40 -1.61 -13.90
CA GLU A 77 2.05 -0.68 -14.99
C GLU A 77 1.25 -1.34 -16.11
N GLN A 78 0.97 -2.64 -16.00
CA GLN A 78 0.21 -3.36 -17.00
C GLN A 78 -1.28 -3.19 -16.68
N PRO A 79 -2.06 -2.45 -17.48
CA PRO A 79 -3.50 -2.63 -17.47
C PRO A 79 -3.71 -4.11 -17.77
N ASP A 80 -4.47 -4.82 -16.93
CA ASP A 80 -4.95 -6.15 -17.27
C ASP A 80 -5.55 -6.08 -18.69
N GLY A 81 -4.84 -6.66 -19.66
CA GLY A 81 -5.22 -6.70 -21.07
C GLY A 81 -6.22 -7.81 -21.34
#